data_AF-A0A2T1CDU4-F1
#
_entry.id   AF-A0A2T1CDU4-F1
#
_cell.length_a   1.000
_cell.length_b   1.000
_cell.length_c   1.000
_cell.angle_alpha   90.00
_cell.angle_beta   90.00
_cell.angle_gamma   90.00
#
_symmetry.space_group_name_H-M   'P 1'
#
loop_
_entity.id
_entity.type
_entity.pdbx_description
1 polymer ?
#
loop_
_entity_poly.entity_id
_entity_poly.type
_entity_poly.pdbx_seq_one_letter_code
_entity_poly.pdbx_strand_id
1 'polypeptide(L)'
;MSNQNIVSTPQLTPTSSKTQIPTLTLVIDPGTSCTKSIYAKGRRGKPKFLVSSAVICPTSVEPNSEASYIKLPEEEQYYLVGYSAVQAKVKSSVRQLKSESIIPKVLGVVGQIAQEESLPKQFQLKMTLLLPMSEMIERDFVESELTQALNNFNYSGIDYQVIPTSIRFRPEGRGIYTYLSRLTSPEEINNQTLVVATRNVRFVSR
;
A
#
# COMPACT_ATOMS: atom_id res chain seq x y z
N MET A 1 41.19 -50.70 -39.78
CA MET A 1 39.77 -50.27 -39.79
C MET A 1 39.34 -50.06 -38.34
N SER A 2 39.16 -48.81 -37.93
CA SER A 2 38.56 -48.47 -36.63
C SER A 2 38.08 -47.02 -36.70
N ASN A 3 36.84 -46.82 -37.15
CA ASN A 3 36.14 -45.55 -37.06
C ASN A 3 35.69 -45.33 -35.62
N GLN A 4 36.21 -44.30 -34.96
CA GLN A 4 35.68 -43.82 -33.69
C GLN A 4 34.56 -42.81 -33.99
N ASN A 5 33.32 -43.21 -33.70
CA ASN A 5 32.16 -42.32 -33.72
C ASN A 5 32.24 -41.38 -32.51
N ILE A 6 32.42 -40.08 -32.77
CA ILE A 6 32.26 -39.01 -31.78
C ILE A 6 30.76 -38.77 -31.63
N VAL A 7 30.18 -39.20 -30.52
CA VAL A 7 28.82 -38.84 -30.11
C VAL A 7 28.87 -37.45 -29.49
N SER A 8 28.37 -36.45 -30.21
CA SER A 8 28.17 -35.10 -29.72
C SER A 8 26.95 -35.06 -28.79
N THR A 9 27.20 -34.83 -27.49
CA THR A 9 26.16 -34.60 -26.49
C THR A 9 25.43 -33.28 -26.78
N PRO A 10 24.08 -33.24 -26.79
CA PRO A 10 23.35 -31.98 -26.95
C PRO A 10 23.56 -31.11 -25.71
N GLN A 11 24.10 -29.90 -25.90
CA GLN A 11 24.09 -28.87 -24.86
C GLN A 11 22.64 -28.47 -24.57
N LEU A 12 22.17 -28.79 -23.37
CA LEU A 12 20.94 -28.24 -22.81
C LEU A 12 21.13 -26.74 -22.60
N THR A 13 20.56 -25.93 -23.49
CA THR A 13 20.37 -24.49 -23.25
C THR A 13 19.47 -24.31 -22.02
N PRO A 14 19.83 -23.47 -21.04
CA PRO A 14 18.98 -23.19 -19.91
C PRO A 14 17.71 -22.47 -20.41
N THR A 15 16.58 -23.16 -20.33
CA THR A 15 15.24 -22.57 -20.49
C THR A 15 15.11 -21.39 -19.53
N SER A 16 14.93 -20.18 -20.07
CA SER A 16 14.65 -18.98 -19.29
C SER A 16 13.42 -19.22 -18.43
N SER A 17 13.59 -19.39 -17.12
CA SER A 17 12.48 -19.39 -16.18
C SER A 17 11.78 -18.04 -16.31
N LYS A 18 10.51 -18.01 -16.75
CA LYS A 18 9.70 -16.79 -16.69
C LYS A 18 9.71 -16.31 -15.25
N THR A 19 10.41 -15.22 -14.96
CA THR A 19 10.42 -14.59 -13.64
C THR A 19 8.98 -14.16 -13.34
N GLN A 20 8.34 -14.86 -12.42
CA GLN A 20 6.96 -14.56 -12.05
C GLN A 20 6.93 -13.24 -11.29
N ILE A 21 6.25 -12.23 -11.85
CA ILE A 21 6.05 -10.94 -11.18
C ILE A 21 5.26 -11.19 -9.88
N PRO A 22 5.79 -10.81 -8.71
CA PRO A 22 5.11 -11.07 -7.44
C PRO A 22 3.84 -10.24 -7.31
N THR A 23 2.85 -10.78 -6.61
CA THR A 23 1.61 -10.06 -6.28
C THR A 23 1.60 -9.67 -4.81
N LEU A 24 1.39 -8.40 -4.50
CA LEU A 24 1.05 -7.90 -3.18
C LEU A 24 -0.47 -7.84 -3.05
N THR A 25 -1.04 -8.50 -2.04
CA THR A 25 -2.44 -8.30 -1.65
C THR A 25 -2.47 -7.40 -0.43
N LEU A 26 -3.29 -6.36 -0.46
CA LEU A 26 -3.25 -5.26 0.50
C LEU A 26 -4.66 -4.76 0.82
N VAL A 27 -4.95 -4.56 2.10
CA VAL A 27 -6.13 -3.86 2.60
C VAL A 27 -5.63 -2.68 3.42
N ILE A 28 -6.14 -1.47 3.13
CA ILE A 28 -5.72 -0.24 3.80
C ILE A 28 -6.93 0.47 4.40
N ASP A 29 -6.81 0.84 5.67
CA ASP A 29 -7.62 1.82 6.39
C ASP A 29 -6.77 3.12 6.51
N PRO A 30 -6.96 4.10 5.61
CA PRO A 30 -6.23 5.37 5.62
C PRO A 30 -6.78 6.38 6.64
N GLY A 31 -7.13 5.90 7.84
CA GLY A 31 -7.76 6.68 8.90
C GLY A 31 -7.01 7.94 9.30
N THR A 32 -7.74 8.85 9.94
CA THR A 32 -7.24 10.20 10.30
C THR A 32 -6.16 10.18 11.39
N SER A 33 -6.16 9.17 12.26
CA SER A 33 -5.17 9.02 13.34
C SER A 33 -3.91 8.29 12.90
N CYS A 34 -4.10 7.19 12.17
CA CYS A 34 -3.05 6.36 11.62
C CYS A 34 -3.58 5.61 10.41
N THR A 35 -2.66 5.28 9.50
CA THR A 35 -2.95 4.40 8.38
C THR A 35 -2.65 2.96 8.80
N LYS A 36 -3.66 2.10 8.79
CA LYS A 36 -3.52 0.69 9.15
C LYS A 36 -3.64 -0.17 7.92
N SER A 37 -2.81 -1.20 7.82
CA SER A 37 -2.78 -2.07 6.65
C SER A 37 -2.63 -3.53 7.04
N ILE A 38 -3.29 -4.40 6.30
CA ILE A 38 -3.09 -5.86 6.32
C ILE A 38 -2.62 -6.27 4.93
N TYR A 39 -1.53 -7.01 4.85
CA TYR A 39 -0.98 -7.38 3.55
C TYR A 39 -0.40 -8.79 3.52
N ALA A 40 -0.27 -9.34 2.32
CA ALA A 40 0.38 -10.62 2.08
C ALA A 40 1.10 -10.61 0.73
N LYS A 41 2.32 -11.15 0.70
CA LYS A 41 3.12 -11.34 -0.52
C LYS A 41 2.83 -12.72 -1.12
N GLY A 42 2.35 -12.73 -2.37
CA GLY A 42 2.01 -13.93 -3.11
C GLY A 42 0.72 -14.62 -2.64
N ARG A 43 0.31 -15.68 -3.35
CA ARG A 43 -0.97 -16.36 -3.13
C ARG A 43 -1.10 -17.04 -1.76
N ARG A 44 0.02 -17.50 -1.19
CA ARG A 44 0.09 -18.22 0.09
C ARG A 44 0.88 -17.44 1.16
N GLY A 45 1.07 -16.13 0.96
CA GLY A 45 1.74 -15.28 1.93
C GLY A 45 0.98 -15.26 3.25
N LYS A 46 1.71 -15.27 4.36
CA LYS A 46 1.12 -15.06 5.69
C LYS A 46 0.71 -13.58 5.80
N PRO A 47 -0.51 -13.27 6.28
CA PRO A 47 -0.90 -11.89 6.55
C PRO A 47 0.06 -11.22 7.54
N LYS A 48 0.48 -10.01 7.23
CA LYS A 48 1.27 -9.11 8.05
C LYS A 48 0.48 -7.82 8.27
N PHE A 49 0.84 -7.10 9.32
CA PHE A 49 0.19 -5.84 9.70
C PHE A 49 1.22 -4.71 9.64
N LEU A 50 0.79 -3.56 9.13
CA LEU A 50 1.57 -2.33 9.15
C LEU A 50 0.71 -1.20 9.69
N VAL A 51 1.29 -0.39 10.58
CA VAL A 51 0.67 0.85 11.05
C VAL A 51 1.65 1.98 10.78
N SER A 52 1.19 2.99 10.05
CA SER A 52 1.98 4.18 9.72
C SER A 52 1.26 5.44 10.18
N SER A 53 2.02 6.52 10.32
CA SER A 53 1.45 7.84 10.65
C SER A 53 0.52 8.31 9.55
N ALA A 54 -0.61 8.92 9.92
CA ALA A 54 -1.52 9.57 8.98
C ALA A 54 -1.00 10.94 8.50
N VAL A 55 0.14 11.40 9.01
CA VAL A 55 0.73 12.70 8.69
C VAL A 55 1.42 12.63 7.33
N ILE A 56 1.11 13.58 6.45
CA ILE A 56 1.77 13.81 5.15
C ILE A 56 2.30 15.24 5.09
N CYS A 57 3.60 15.46 4.97
CA CYS A 57 4.16 16.81 4.92
C CYS A 57 4.69 17.10 3.50
N PRO A 58 3.97 17.91 2.69
CA PRO A 58 4.51 18.40 1.43
C PRO A 58 5.75 19.28 1.66
N THR A 59 6.72 19.20 0.77
CA THR A 59 7.92 20.04 0.77
C THR A 59 8.43 20.21 -0.65
N SER A 60 8.89 21.41 -1.01
CA SER A 60 9.60 21.67 -2.27
C SER A 60 11.09 21.31 -2.19
N VAL A 61 11.61 21.12 -0.98
CA VAL A 61 13.01 20.73 -0.75
C VAL A 61 13.13 19.22 -0.82
N GLU A 62 14.08 18.75 -1.64
CA GLU A 62 14.41 17.33 -1.75
C GLU A 62 14.81 16.77 -0.37
N PRO A 63 14.09 15.73 0.12
CA PRO A 63 14.43 15.10 1.39
C PRO A 63 15.76 14.36 1.32
N ASN A 64 16.43 14.24 2.47
CA ASN A 64 17.64 13.42 2.57
C ASN A 64 17.36 11.93 2.35
N SER A 65 18.41 11.14 2.14
CA SER A 65 18.33 9.70 1.85
C SER A 65 17.74 8.85 2.98
N GLU A 66 17.70 9.35 4.22
CA GLU A 66 17.13 8.65 5.37
C GLU A 66 15.62 8.92 5.53
N ALA A 67 15.07 9.88 4.78
CA ALA A 67 13.67 10.25 4.88
C ALA A 67 12.76 9.29 4.11
N SER A 68 11.62 8.94 4.72
CA SER A 68 10.50 8.32 4.02
C SER A 68 9.71 9.39 3.26
N TYR A 69 9.70 9.30 1.93
CA TYR A 69 8.98 10.25 1.09
C TYR A 69 8.41 9.63 -0.17
N ILE A 70 7.43 10.32 -0.75
CA ILE A 70 6.87 10.06 -2.08
C ILE A 70 7.22 11.21 -3.00
N LYS A 71 7.59 10.89 -4.23
CA LYS A 71 7.74 11.84 -5.33
C LYS A 71 6.97 11.33 -6.55
N LEU A 72 6.03 12.13 -7.02
CA LEU A 72 5.29 11.87 -8.24
C LEU A 72 6.00 12.56 -9.43
N PRO A 73 6.10 11.91 -10.60
CA PRO A 73 6.85 12.44 -11.75
C PRO A 73 6.32 13.77 -12.29
N GLU A 74 5.00 13.96 -12.23
CA GLU A 74 4.32 15.15 -12.78
C GLU A 74 4.28 16.33 -11.80
N GLU A 75 4.73 16.13 -10.57
CA GLU A 75 4.72 17.16 -9.54
C GLU A 75 6.11 17.68 -9.24
N GLU A 76 6.24 18.94 -8.80
CA GLU A 76 7.50 19.51 -8.33
C GLU A 76 7.77 19.22 -6.85
N GLN A 77 6.73 19.01 -6.05
CA GLN A 77 6.86 18.76 -4.63
C GLN A 77 7.20 17.30 -4.28
N TYR A 78 7.67 17.12 -3.05
CA TYR A 78 7.83 15.84 -2.37
C TYR A 78 6.82 15.75 -1.22
N TYR A 79 6.41 14.53 -0.90
CA TYR A 79 5.54 14.26 0.24
C TYR A 79 6.28 13.42 1.27
N LEU A 80 6.69 14.00 2.38
CA LEU A 80 7.18 13.21 3.51
C LEU A 80 6.03 12.37 4.06
N VAL A 81 6.31 11.11 4.37
CA VAL A 81 5.35 10.15 4.92
C VAL A 81 5.89 9.51 6.20
N GLY A 82 5.03 8.81 6.95
CA GLY A 82 5.44 8.06 8.13
C GLY A 82 6.12 8.93 9.20
N TYR A 83 7.22 8.43 9.77
CA TYR A 83 7.94 9.13 10.84
C TYR A 83 8.60 10.44 10.37
N SER A 84 9.12 10.47 9.13
CA SER A 84 9.71 11.68 8.55
C SER A 84 8.71 12.83 8.46
N ALA A 85 7.46 12.53 8.09
CA ALA A 85 6.39 13.52 8.08
C ALA A 85 6.05 14.05 9.48
N VAL A 86 6.03 13.18 10.49
CA VAL A 86 5.78 13.58 11.89
C VAL A 86 6.88 14.53 12.36
N GLN A 87 8.13 14.19 12.09
CA GLN A 87 9.27 15.02 12.49
C GLN A 87 9.27 16.39 11.81
N ALA A 88 8.92 16.45 10.52
CA ALA A 88 8.78 17.71 9.80
C ALA A 88 7.61 18.55 10.35
N LYS A 89 6.45 17.93 10.60
CA LYS A 89 5.28 18.64 11.13
C LYS A 89 5.52 19.23 12.51
N VAL A 90 6.28 18.57 13.39
CA VAL A 90 6.66 19.15 14.69
C VAL A 90 7.46 20.45 14.51
N LYS A 91 8.22 20.56 13.41
CA LYS A 91 9.04 21.74 13.09
C LYS A 91 8.29 22.84 12.33
N SER A 92 7.12 22.55 11.74
CA SER A 92 6.38 23.47 10.88
C SER A 92 4.96 23.76 11.39
N SER A 93 4.53 25.03 11.39
CA SER A 93 3.16 25.45 11.78
C SER A 93 2.10 25.28 10.67
N VAL A 94 2.37 24.49 9.63
CA VAL A 94 1.50 24.39 8.44
C VAL A 94 0.32 23.44 8.69
N ARG A 95 -0.89 23.93 8.38
CA ARG A 95 -2.17 23.23 8.53
C ARG A 95 -2.37 22.26 7.35
N GLN A 96 -2.54 20.96 7.63
CA GLN A 96 -2.87 19.95 6.62
C GLN A 96 -4.35 19.99 6.24
N LEU A 97 -4.66 19.94 4.95
CA LEU A 97 -5.99 19.55 4.44
C LEU A 97 -6.15 18.03 4.47
N LYS A 98 -7.36 17.55 4.76
CA LYS A 98 -7.64 16.14 5.12
C LYS A 98 -7.92 15.24 3.91
N SER A 99 -8.44 15.77 2.81
CA SER A 99 -8.84 15.02 1.60
C SER A 99 -7.72 14.84 0.56
N GLU A 100 -6.70 15.71 0.54
CA GLU A 100 -5.59 15.68 -0.45
C GLU A 100 -4.52 14.62 -0.15
N SER A 101 -4.68 13.86 0.93
CA SER A 101 -3.60 13.02 1.49
C SER A 101 -3.69 11.54 1.14
N ILE A 102 -4.79 11.07 0.54
CA ILE A 102 -5.04 9.63 0.40
C ILE A 102 -4.04 8.97 -0.56
N ILE A 103 -3.71 9.62 -1.67
CA ILE A 103 -2.75 9.12 -2.66
C ILE A 103 -1.36 8.98 -2.02
N PRO A 104 -0.72 10.03 -1.48
CA PRO A 104 0.60 9.88 -0.86
C PRO A 104 0.61 8.94 0.36
N LYS A 105 -0.50 8.82 1.12
CA LYS A 105 -0.61 7.83 2.20
C LYS A 105 -0.54 6.39 1.67
N VAL A 106 -1.35 6.09 0.65
CA VAL A 106 -1.41 4.75 0.06
C VAL A 106 -0.06 4.40 -0.57
N LEU A 107 0.52 5.32 -1.34
CA LEU A 107 1.84 5.10 -1.95
C LEU A 107 2.93 4.93 -0.90
N GLY A 108 2.89 5.70 0.20
CA GLY A 108 3.80 5.55 1.33
C GLY A 108 3.74 4.15 1.95
N VAL A 109 2.54 3.61 2.15
CA VAL A 109 2.35 2.22 2.62
C VAL A 109 2.88 1.21 1.61
N VAL A 110 2.56 1.38 0.32
CA VAL A 110 2.99 0.46 -0.74
C VAL A 110 4.51 0.44 -0.87
N GLY A 111 5.15 1.61 -0.89
CA GLY A 111 6.61 1.75 -0.95
C GLY A 111 7.30 1.18 0.28
N GLN A 112 6.77 1.44 1.47
CA GLN A 112 7.30 0.87 2.72
C GLN A 112 7.24 -0.66 2.70
N ILE A 113 6.10 -1.25 2.35
CA ILE A 113 5.95 -2.71 2.22
C ILE A 113 6.88 -3.25 1.14
N ALA A 114 7.05 -2.54 0.02
CA ALA A 114 7.93 -2.96 -1.05
C ALA A 114 9.39 -3.06 -0.58
N GLN A 115 9.87 -2.09 0.20
CA GLN A 115 11.22 -2.16 0.79
C GLN A 115 11.32 -3.26 1.86
N GLU A 116 10.39 -3.31 2.83
CA GLU A 116 10.38 -4.31 3.92
C GLU A 116 10.32 -5.76 3.41
N GLU A 117 9.57 -6.00 2.34
CA GLU A 117 9.41 -7.33 1.74
C GLU A 117 10.39 -7.61 0.60
N SER A 118 11.32 -6.68 0.32
CA SER A 118 12.24 -6.74 -0.81
C SER A 118 11.52 -7.10 -2.11
N LEU A 119 10.45 -6.38 -2.42
CA LEU A 119 9.74 -6.50 -3.69
C LEU A 119 10.61 -5.90 -4.80
N PRO A 120 10.59 -6.49 -6.00
CA PRO A 120 11.19 -5.85 -7.17
C PRO A 120 10.54 -4.49 -7.44
N LYS A 121 11.23 -3.63 -8.18
CA LYS A 121 10.71 -2.31 -8.60
C LYS A 121 9.38 -2.41 -9.37
N GLN A 122 9.11 -3.55 -10.01
CA GLN A 122 7.85 -3.84 -10.67
C GLN A 122 7.14 -5.04 -10.03
N PHE A 123 5.92 -4.85 -9.56
CA PHE A 123 5.10 -5.90 -8.96
C PHE A 123 3.60 -5.66 -9.17
N GLN A 124 2.79 -6.71 -9.00
CA GLN A 124 1.34 -6.62 -9.09
C GLN A 124 0.71 -6.26 -7.76
N LEU A 125 -0.37 -5.48 -7.79
CA LEU A 125 -1.11 -5.08 -6.60
C LEU A 125 -2.57 -5.49 -6.68
N LYS A 126 -3.08 -6.12 -5.62
CA LYS A 126 -4.50 -6.35 -5.34
C LYS A 126 -4.87 -5.57 -4.09
N MET A 127 -5.56 -4.45 -4.25
CA MET A 127 -5.87 -3.54 -3.16
C MET A 127 -7.34 -3.54 -2.80
N THR A 128 -7.64 -3.45 -1.52
CA THR A 128 -8.93 -2.95 -1.01
C THR A 128 -8.67 -1.72 -0.16
N LEU A 129 -9.21 -0.57 -0.57
CA LEU A 129 -9.14 0.68 0.18
C LEU A 129 -10.44 0.86 0.96
N LEU A 130 -10.32 1.09 2.26
CA LEU A 130 -11.47 1.44 3.09
C LEU A 130 -11.67 2.95 3.04
N LEU A 131 -12.91 3.37 2.83
CA LEU A 131 -13.30 4.78 2.85
C LEU A 131 -14.44 4.99 3.84
N PRO A 132 -14.53 6.16 4.49
CA PRO A 132 -15.75 6.59 5.15
C PRO A 132 -16.94 6.51 4.19
N MET A 133 -18.12 6.14 4.69
CA MET A 133 -19.31 5.99 3.85
C MET A 133 -19.64 7.27 3.07
N SER A 134 -19.40 8.44 3.68
CA SER A 134 -19.58 9.76 3.05
C SER A 134 -18.62 10.02 1.89
N GLU A 135 -17.45 9.40 1.88
CA GLU A 135 -16.40 9.59 0.86
C GLU A 135 -16.48 8.55 -0.27
N MET A 136 -17.37 7.56 -0.15
CA MET A 136 -17.56 6.53 -1.18
C MET A 136 -18.00 7.09 -2.53
N ILE A 137 -18.55 8.31 -2.57
CA ILE A 137 -18.92 9.00 -3.80
C ILE A 137 -17.70 9.44 -4.62
N GLU A 138 -16.54 9.67 -3.97
CA GLU A 138 -15.30 10.11 -4.61
C GLU A 138 -14.43 8.94 -5.11
N ARG A 139 -14.88 7.70 -4.91
CA ARG A 139 -14.08 6.50 -5.17
C ARG A 139 -13.52 6.42 -6.59
N ASP A 140 -14.29 6.84 -7.60
CA ASP A 140 -13.90 6.70 -9.00
C ASP A 140 -12.77 7.68 -9.33
N PHE A 141 -12.81 8.88 -8.74
CA PHE A 141 -11.70 9.85 -8.80
C PHE A 141 -10.45 9.29 -8.10
N VAL A 142 -10.60 8.79 -6.86
CA VAL A 142 -9.49 8.19 -6.11
C VAL A 142 -8.88 7.00 -6.86
N GLU A 143 -9.69 6.17 -7.52
CA GLU A 143 -9.21 5.03 -8.32
C GLU A 143 -8.35 5.49 -9.49
N SER A 144 -8.78 6.53 -10.20
CA SER A 144 -8.06 7.11 -11.33
C SER A 144 -6.70 7.65 -10.90
N GLU A 145 -6.70 8.55 -9.91
CA GLU A 145 -5.47 9.18 -9.39
C GLU A 145 -4.49 8.14 -8.83
N LEU A 146 -5.01 7.16 -8.08
CA LEU A 146 -4.17 6.12 -7.50
C LEU A 146 -3.59 5.20 -8.57
N THR A 147 -4.36 4.87 -9.61
CA THR A 147 -3.88 4.04 -10.73
C THR A 147 -2.78 4.74 -11.50
N GLN A 148 -2.94 6.05 -11.79
CA GLN A 148 -1.91 6.85 -12.45
C GLN A 148 -0.63 6.89 -11.59
N ALA A 149 -0.77 7.22 -10.30
CA ALA A 149 0.37 7.35 -9.41
C ALA A 149 1.12 6.02 -9.17
N LEU A 150 0.40 4.90 -9.08
CA LEU A 150 1.01 3.57 -8.91
C LEU A 150 1.89 3.15 -10.10
N ASN A 151 1.57 3.62 -11.32
CA ASN A 151 2.34 3.26 -12.51
C ASN A 151 3.75 3.85 -12.51
N ASN A 152 3.97 4.97 -11.81
CA ASN A 152 5.29 5.57 -11.69
C ASN A 152 5.33 6.51 -10.48
N PHE A 153 5.90 6.03 -9.37
CA PHE A 153 6.20 6.88 -8.22
C PHE A 153 7.56 6.50 -7.64
N ASN A 154 8.22 7.47 -7.03
CA ASN A 154 9.43 7.25 -6.28
C ASN A 154 9.10 7.17 -4.79
N TYR A 155 9.62 6.14 -4.12
CA TYR A 155 9.61 6.04 -2.67
C TYR A 155 11.05 6.01 -2.16
N SER A 156 11.45 7.07 -1.46
CA SER A 156 12.77 7.20 -0.83
C SER A 156 13.94 6.85 -1.76
N GLY A 157 13.93 7.41 -2.97
CA GLY A 157 15.00 7.23 -3.96
C GLY A 157 14.85 5.97 -4.84
N ILE A 158 13.79 5.18 -4.67
CA ILE A 158 13.51 4.01 -5.51
C ILE A 158 12.25 4.26 -6.34
N ASP A 159 12.40 4.24 -7.67
CA ASP A 159 11.27 4.28 -8.59
C ASP A 159 10.58 2.92 -8.66
N TYR A 160 9.26 2.95 -8.46
CA TYR A 160 8.39 1.78 -8.54
C TYR A 160 7.39 1.93 -9.68
N GLN A 161 7.14 0.81 -10.35
CA GLN A 161 6.06 0.61 -11.30
C GLN A 161 5.15 -0.50 -10.78
N VAL A 162 4.07 -0.12 -10.11
CA VAL A 162 3.13 -1.06 -9.50
C VAL A 162 1.97 -1.27 -10.45
N ILE A 163 1.68 -2.53 -10.78
CA ILE A 163 0.64 -2.92 -11.73
C ILE A 163 -0.64 -3.24 -10.93
N PRO A 164 -1.63 -2.34 -10.85
CA PRO A 164 -2.90 -2.65 -10.20
C PRO A 164 -3.64 -3.72 -11.00
N THR A 165 -3.88 -4.87 -10.38
CA THR A 165 -4.70 -5.96 -10.94
C THR A 165 -6.14 -5.90 -10.45
N SER A 166 -6.38 -5.26 -9.29
CA SER A 166 -7.70 -4.89 -8.81
C SER A 166 -7.57 -3.82 -7.73
N ILE A 167 -8.29 -2.72 -7.85
CA ILE A 167 -8.53 -1.77 -6.75
C ILE A 167 -10.01 -1.88 -6.39
N ARG A 168 -10.31 -2.03 -5.10
CA ARG A 168 -11.69 -2.11 -4.63
C ARG A 168 -11.88 -1.15 -3.48
N PHE A 169 -13.04 -0.51 -3.45
CA PHE A 169 -13.44 0.38 -2.36
C PHE A 169 -14.49 -0.30 -1.50
N ARG A 170 -14.35 -0.18 -0.18
CA ARG A 170 -15.34 -0.67 0.78
C ARG A 170 -15.57 0.38 1.86
N PRO A 171 -16.81 0.57 2.34
CA PRO A 171 -17.04 1.40 3.51
C PRO A 171 -16.28 0.86 4.72
N GLU A 172 -15.73 1.76 5.53
CA GLU A 172 -15.27 1.43 6.87
C GLU A 172 -16.38 0.69 7.65
N GLY A 173 -16.01 -0.30 8.45
CA GLY A 173 -16.96 -1.13 9.21
C GLY A 173 -17.77 -2.15 8.39
N ARG A 174 -17.73 -2.15 7.04
CA ARG A 174 -18.48 -3.11 6.22
C ARG A 174 -18.17 -4.57 6.53
N GLY A 175 -16.91 -4.88 6.83
CA GLY A 175 -16.49 -6.23 7.21
C GLY A 175 -17.14 -6.70 8.51
N ILE A 176 -17.21 -5.80 9.50
CA ILE A 176 -17.86 -6.06 10.80
C ILE A 176 -19.36 -6.27 10.58
N TYR A 177 -20.03 -5.36 9.86
CA TYR A 177 -21.44 -5.50 9.55
C TYR A 177 -21.76 -6.84 8.86
N THR A 178 -20.95 -7.22 7.85
CA THR A 178 -21.14 -8.48 7.12
C THR A 178 -20.91 -9.71 7.99
N TYR A 179 -20.00 -9.63 8.95
CA TYR A 179 -19.77 -10.70 9.92
C TYR A 179 -20.96 -10.83 10.88
N LEU A 180 -21.42 -9.72 11.44
CA LEU A 180 -22.56 -9.71 12.37
C LEU A 180 -23.86 -10.14 11.70
N SER A 181 -24.12 -9.70 10.47
CA SER A 181 -25.32 -10.11 9.70
C SER A 181 -25.40 -11.60 9.42
N ARG A 182 -24.31 -12.36 9.60
CA ARG A 182 -24.31 -13.83 9.51
C ARG A 182 -24.61 -14.51 10.83
N LEU A 183 -24.51 -13.78 11.93
CA LEU A 183 -24.63 -14.30 13.30
C LEU A 183 -25.92 -13.86 13.97
N THR A 184 -26.50 -12.73 13.58
CA THR A 184 -27.67 -12.12 14.22
C THR A 184 -28.66 -11.59 13.19
N SER A 185 -29.93 -11.44 13.60
CA SER A 185 -30.98 -10.89 12.74
C SER A 185 -30.78 -9.38 12.46
N PRO A 186 -31.35 -8.84 11.37
CA PRO A 186 -31.25 -7.41 11.05
C PRO A 186 -31.84 -6.49 12.13
N GLU A 187 -32.91 -6.93 12.80
CA GLU A 187 -33.56 -6.20 13.90
C GLU A 187 -32.62 -6.07 15.12
N GLU A 188 -31.92 -7.14 15.46
CA GLU A 188 -30.93 -7.15 16.55
C GLU A 188 -29.72 -6.25 16.24
N ILE A 189 -29.30 -6.16 14.96
CA ILE A 189 -28.20 -5.29 14.55
C ILE A 189 -28.61 -3.82 14.60
N ASN A 190 -29.83 -3.49 14.16
CA ASN A 190 -30.35 -2.11 14.18
C ASN A 190 -30.57 -1.58 15.61
N ASN A 191 -30.86 -2.47 16.56
CA ASN A 191 -31.04 -2.12 17.97
C ASN A 191 -29.71 -2.10 18.77
N GLN A 192 -28.57 -2.37 18.13
CA GLN A 192 -27.26 -2.31 18.76
C GLN A 192 -26.48 -1.06 18.32
N THR A 193 -26.11 -0.21 19.28
CA THR A 193 -25.10 0.83 19.05
C THR A 193 -23.73 0.17 18.92
N LEU A 194 -23.29 -0.08 17.69
CA LEU A 194 -21.96 -0.62 17.44
C LEU A 194 -20.89 0.48 17.45
N VAL A 195 -20.17 0.60 18.57
CA VAL A 195 -18.99 1.45 18.65
C VAL A 195 -17.80 0.68 18.09
N VAL A 196 -17.39 0.99 16.86
CA VAL A 196 -16.13 0.47 16.29
C VAL A 196 -14.98 1.32 16.84
N ALA A 197 -14.54 0.99 18.05
CA ALA A 197 -13.35 1.60 18.64
C ALA A 197 -12.08 0.94 18.08
N THR A 198 -11.32 1.67 17.26
CA THR A 198 -9.95 1.25 16.93
C THR A 198 -9.04 1.57 18.11
N ARG A 199 -8.59 0.56 18.86
CA ARG A 199 -7.57 0.75 19.91
C ARG A 199 -6.24 1.06 19.22
N ASN A 200 -5.68 2.25 19.48
CA ASN A 200 -4.30 2.56 19.14
C ASN A 200 -3.37 1.64 19.94
N VAL A 201 -2.82 0.61 19.31
CA VAL A 201 -1.75 -0.19 19.93
C VAL A 201 -0.44 0.53 19.66
N ARG A 202 0.12 1.20 20.68
CA ARG A 202 1.49 1.72 20.64
C ARG A 202 2.44 0.55 20.79
N PHE A 203 3.13 0.17 19.73
CA PHE A 203 4.33 -0.66 19.83
C PHE A 203 5.50 0.28 20.12
N VAL A 204 6.01 0.23 21.35
CA VAL A 204 7.27 0.85 21.72
C VAL A 204 8.36 -0.17 21.40
N SER A 205 9.09 0.02 20.30
CA SER A 205 10.33 -0.70 20.07
C SER A 205 11.39 -0.15 21.02
N ARG A 206 11.99 -1.03 21.82
CA ARG A 206 13.25 -0.76 22.53
C ARG A 206 14.41 -0.88 21.55
#